data_AF-A0A7C4UN90-F1
#
_entry.id   AF-A0A7C4UN90-F1
#
_cell.length_a   1.000
_cell.length_b   1.000
_cell.length_c   1.000
_cell.angle_alpha   90.00
_cell.angle_beta   90.00
_cell.angle_gamma   90.00
#
_symmetry.space_group_name_H-M   'P 1'
#
loop_
_entity.id
_entity.type
_entity.pdbx_description
1 polymer ?
#
loop_
_entity_poly.entity_id
_entity_poly.type
_entity_poly.pdbx_seq_one_letter_code
_entity_poly.pdbx_strand_id
1 'polypeptide(L)'
;MSLGDSIRNSQIWKSIFRHPAPRDRRNRVVVMLTNVFLHLHPVSVRKSGIALSYTWCMGGLTFFLFLVETVTGVLLMFYYRPTLEHAYNDILALRDVTTLGVLREMHRWGAHAMVIAIWLHMYRVFLTGSYKPPREFNWSVGVILLVLTLLL
;
A
#
# COMPACT_ATOMS: atom_id res chain seq x y z
N MET A 1 -10.98 6.52 39.54
CA MET A 1 -11.00 7.05 38.15
C MET A 1 -10.46 5.96 37.25
N SER A 2 -11.18 5.56 36.19
CA SER A 2 -10.70 4.50 35.29
C SER A 2 -9.44 4.98 34.56
N LEU A 3 -8.50 4.07 34.29
CA LEU A 3 -7.27 4.34 33.51
C LEU A 3 -7.62 5.01 32.17
N GLY A 4 -8.73 4.61 31.56
CA GLY A 4 -9.26 5.22 30.33
C GLY A 4 -9.72 6.67 30.50
N ASP A 5 -10.30 7.04 31.64
CA ASP A 5 -10.72 8.41 31.93
C ASP A 5 -9.52 9.32 32.17
N SER A 6 -8.46 8.78 32.79
CA SER A 6 -7.20 9.52 32.97
C SER A 6 -6.53 9.83 31.63
N ILE A 7 -6.53 8.87 30.70
CA ILE A 7 -5.99 9.06 29.35
C ILE A 7 -6.83 10.07 28.56
N ARG A 8 -8.16 9.93 28.55
CA ARG A 8 -9.06 10.84 27.82
C ARG A 8 -9.05 12.27 28.35
N ASN A 9 -8.79 12.46 29.64
CA ASN A 9 -8.71 13.78 30.25
C ASN A 9 -7.32 14.43 30.15
N SER A 10 -6.31 13.69 29.67
CA SER A 10 -4.96 14.21 29.48
C SER A 10 -4.92 15.35 28.46
N GLN A 11 -3.97 16.27 28.66
CA GLN A 11 -3.72 17.39 27.74
C GLN A 11 -3.33 16.89 26.33
N ILE A 12 -2.62 15.77 26.26
CA ILE A 12 -2.22 15.12 25.00
C ILE A 12 -3.46 14.66 24.22
N TRP A 13 -4.37 13.95 24.88
CA TRP A 13 -5.60 13.46 24.24
C TRP A 13 -6.49 14.59 23.74
N LYS A 14 -6.71 15.63 24.57
CA LYS A 14 -7.49 16.81 24.19
C LYS A 14 -6.83 17.62 23.06
N SER A 15 -5.49 17.62 22.98
CA SER A 15 -4.75 18.28 21.90
C SER A 15 -4.90 17.56 20.56
N ILE A 16 -4.97 16.22 20.56
CA ILE A 16 -5.13 15.42 19.34
C ILE A 16 -6.61 15.40 18.91
N PHE A 17 -7.53 15.15 19.83
CA PHE A 17 -8.97 15.05 19.57
C PHE A 17 -9.71 16.29 20.11
N ARG A 18 -9.49 17.43 19.46
CA ARG A 18 -10.05 18.73 19.85
C ARG A 18 -11.55 18.86 19.60
N HIS A 19 -12.12 18.00 18.77
CA HIS A 19 -13.50 18.11 18.30
C HIS A 19 -14.27 16.82 18.59
N PRO A 20 -15.56 16.93 18.97
CA PRO A 20 -16.40 15.76 19.19
C PRO A 20 -16.65 14.99 17.89
N ALA A 21 -17.11 13.75 18.01
CA ALA A 21 -17.40 12.89 16.86
C ALA A 21 -18.33 13.60 15.85
N PRO A 22 -17.98 13.61 14.55
CA PRO A 22 -18.69 14.41 13.57
C PRO A 22 -20.08 13.85 13.29
N ARG A 23 -21.12 14.64 13.56
CA ARG A 23 -22.52 14.31 13.20
C ARG A 23 -22.92 14.86 11.84
N ASP A 24 -22.40 16.03 11.47
CA ASP A 24 -22.71 16.72 10.22
C ASP A 24 -21.52 16.73 9.25
N ARG A 25 -21.79 16.94 7.95
CA ARG A 25 -20.75 17.00 6.91
C ARG A 25 -19.72 18.11 7.17
N ARG A 26 -20.17 19.29 7.62
CA ARG A 26 -19.27 20.43 7.94
C ARG A 26 -18.33 20.07 9.09
N ASN A 27 -18.88 19.53 10.18
CA ASN A 27 -18.08 19.11 11.33
C ASN A 27 -17.06 18.01 10.95
N ARG A 28 -17.45 17.08 10.07
CA ARG A 28 -16.52 16.06 9.55
C ARG A 28 -15.32 16.64 8.81
N VAL A 29 -15.54 17.65 7.97
CA VAL A 29 -14.45 18.35 7.27
C VAL A 29 -13.50 18.97 8.29
N VAL A 30 -14.04 19.70 9.28
CA VAL A 30 -13.22 20.36 10.30
C VAL A 30 -12.42 19.35 11.11
N VAL A 31 -13.04 18.27 11.59
CA VAL A 31 -12.36 17.20 12.34
C VAL A 31 -11.22 16.56 11.53
N MET A 32 -11.43 16.31 10.24
CA MET A 32 -10.42 15.66 9.41
C MET A 32 -9.28 16.61 9.02
N LEU A 33 -9.57 17.88 8.74
CA LEU A 33 -8.52 18.86 8.41
C LEU A 33 -7.72 19.34 9.63
N THR A 34 -8.31 19.35 10.83
CA THR A 34 -7.64 19.84 12.05
C THR A 34 -6.82 18.76 12.76
N ASN A 35 -6.96 17.50 12.38
CA ASN A 35 -6.25 16.39 13.00
C ASN A 35 -5.18 15.82 12.07
N VAL A 36 -3.94 15.75 12.57
CA VAL A 36 -2.75 15.28 11.83
C VAL A 36 -2.88 13.85 11.31
N PHE A 37 -3.67 12.97 11.93
CA PHE A 37 -3.85 11.60 11.44
C PHE A 37 -5.04 11.47 10.50
N LEU A 38 -6.10 12.24 10.74
CA LEU A 38 -7.33 12.15 9.96
C LEU A 38 -7.27 12.92 8.64
N HIS A 39 -6.33 13.86 8.47
CA HIS A 39 -6.20 14.63 7.23
C HIS A 39 -5.78 13.77 6.02
N LEU A 40 -5.13 12.63 6.27
CA LEU A 40 -4.77 11.63 5.25
C LEU A 40 -6.00 10.90 4.69
N HIS A 41 -7.12 10.91 5.42
CA HIS A 41 -8.31 10.18 5.03
C HIS A 41 -9.31 11.10 4.31
N PRO A 42 -9.99 10.62 3.25
CA PRO A 42 -10.96 11.41 2.53
C PRO A 42 -12.21 11.67 3.38
N VAL A 43 -12.72 12.91 3.35
CA VAL A 43 -13.89 13.35 4.13
C VAL A 43 -15.17 12.56 3.82
N SER A 44 -15.34 12.19 2.56
CA SER A 44 -16.49 11.40 2.12
C SER A 44 -16.09 10.54 0.94
N VAL A 45 -16.46 9.27 1.00
CA VAL A 45 -16.25 8.31 -0.08
C VAL A 45 -17.61 7.81 -0.54
N ARG A 46 -17.78 7.64 -1.85
CA ARG A 46 -18.99 7.03 -2.42
C ARG A 46 -18.97 5.54 -2.10
N LYS A 47 -20.10 4.97 -1.67
CA LYS A 47 -20.21 3.54 -1.33
C LYS A 47 -19.74 2.60 -2.45
N SER A 48 -20.03 2.95 -3.70
CA SER A 48 -19.58 2.19 -4.88
C SER A 48 -18.06 2.15 -5.02
N GLY A 49 -17.34 3.18 -4.56
CA GLY A 49 -15.88 3.22 -4.59
C GLY A 49 -15.19 2.33 -3.56
N ILE A 50 -15.93 1.85 -2.55
CA ILE A 50 -15.43 0.95 -1.49
C ILE A 50 -15.86 -0.50 -1.77
N ALA A 51 -16.81 -0.70 -2.68
CA ALA A 51 -17.30 -2.03 -2.99
C ALA A 51 -16.15 -2.91 -3.52
N LEU A 52 -15.85 -3.98 -2.79
CA LEU A 52 -14.81 -4.93 -3.16
C LEU A 52 -15.13 -5.55 -4.53
N SER A 53 -16.40 -5.80 -4.83
CA SER A 53 -16.85 -6.32 -6.14
C SER A 53 -16.53 -5.40 -7.33
N TYR A 54 -16.36 -4.09 -7.09
CA TYR A 54 -16.11 -3.10 -8.15
C TYR A 54 -14.64 -2.72 -8.29
N THR A 55 -13.90 -2.67 -7.19
CA THR A 55 -12.48 -2.29 -7.20
C THR A 55 -11.55 -3.49 -7.22
N TRP A 56 -12.04 -4.65 -6.77
CA TRP A 56 -11.27 -5.86 -6.45
C TRP A 56 -10.07 -5.59 -5.53
N CYS A 57 -10.03 -4.41 -4.90
CA CYS A 57 -8.88 -3.87 -4.18
C CYS A 57 -7.54 -3.98 -4.94
N MET A 58 -7.52 -4.09 -6.27
CA MET A 58 -6.29 -4.43 -7.03
C MET A 58 -5.18 -3.39 -6.90
N GLY A 59 -5.54 -2.10 -6.81
CA GLY A 59 -4.54 -1.04 -6.57
C GLY A 59 -3.91 -1.15 -5.18
N GLY A 60 -4.73 -1.40 -4.15
CA GLY A 60 -4.24 -1.61 -2.79
C GLY A 60 -3.44 -2.91 -2.64
N LEU A 61 -3.87 -3.97 -3.32
CA LEU A 61 -3.16 -5.24 -3.38
C LEU A 61 -1.80 -5.09 -4.06
N THR A 62 -1.72 -4.34 -5.17
CA THR A 62 -0.45 -4.04 -5.85
C THR A 62 0.50 -3.28 -4.91
N PHE A 63 0.00 -2.28 -4.17
CA PHE A 63 0.80 -1.55 -3.19
C PHE A 63 1.27 -2.45 -2.03
N PHE A 64 0.39 -3.32 -1.53
CA PHE A 64 0.76 -4.30 -0.51
C PHE A 64 1.85 -5.25 -0.99
N LEU A 65 1.73 -5.79 -2.21
CA LEU A 65 2.74 -6.64 -2.81
C LEU A 65 4.07 -5.91 -2.99
N PHE A 66 4.06 -4.65 -3.42
CA PHE A 66 5.26 -3.82 -3.47
C PHE A 66 5.96 -3.70 -2.10
N LEU A 67 5.21 -3.55 -1.01
CA LEU A 67 5.80 -3.54 0.35
C LEU A 67 6.40 -4.90 0.71
N VAL A 68 5.71 -5.99 0.39
CA VAL A 68 6.23 -7.36 0.60
C VAL A 68 7.53 -7.55 -0.18
N GLU A 69 7.55 -7.22 -1.47
CA GLU A 69 8.73 -7.31 -2.35
C GLU A 69 9.88 -6.42 -1.85
N THR A 70 9.59 -5.22 -1.38
CA THR A 70 10.61 -4.32 -0.82
C THR A 70 11.25 -4.93 0.42
N VAL A 71 10.44 -5.45 1.35
CA VAL A 71 10.94 -6.05 2.59
C VAL A 71 11.72 -7.34 2.30
N THR A 72 11.17 -8.25 1.51
CA THR A 72 11.85 -9.50 1.15
C THR A 72 13.12 -9.23 0.34
N GLY A 73 13.09 -8.27 -0.58
CA GLY A 73 14.23 -7.88 -1.39
C GLY A 73 15.39 -7.32 -0.56
N VAL A 74 15.11 -6.39 0.36
CA VAL A 74 16.12 -5.86 1.29
C VAL A 74 16.73 -6.97 2.14
N LEU A 75 15.92 -7.93 2.61
CA LEU A 75 16.44 -9.06 3.39
C LEU A 75 17.34 -9.98 2.55
N LEU A 76 16.99 -10.22 1.29
CA LEU A 76 17.80 -11.03 0.37
C LEU A 76 19.12 -10.34 -0.02
N MET A 77 19.15 -9.01 -0.07
CA MET A 77 20.37 -8.24 -0.36
C MET A 77 21.50 -8.48 0.65
N PHE A 78 21.20 -8.83 1.90
CA PHE A 78 22.24 -9.18 2.89
C PHE A 78 22.98 -10.49 2.57
N TYR A 79 22.42 -11.34 1.71
CA TYR A 79 22.94 -12.66 1.39
C TYR A 79 23.36 -12.83 -0.07
N TYR A 80 22.95 -11.92 -0.96
CA TYR A 80 23.27 -11.98 -2.37
C TYR A 80 24.45 -11.08 -2.73
N ARG A 81 25.50 -11.65 -3.33
CA ARG A 81 26.63 -10.89 -3.87
C ARG A 81 26.48 -10.72 -5.39
N PRO A 82 26.39 -9.47 -5.91
CA PRO A 82 26.20 -9.20 -7.33
C PRO A 82 27.53 -9.32 -8.11
N THR A 83 28.18 -10.48 -8.04
CA THR A 83 29.45 -10.79 -8.73
C THR A 83 29.33 -12.12 -9.48
N LEU A 84 29.88 -12.21 -10.69
CA LEU A 84 29.77 -13.40 -11.56
C LEU A 84 30.20 -14.70 -10.86
N GLU A 85 31.22 -14.65 -10.01
CA GLU A 85 31.78 -15.81 -9.32
C GLU A 85 30.87 -16.37 -8.21
N HIS A 86 30.01 -15.53 -7.61
CA HIS A 86 29.24 -15.89 -6.42
C HIS A 86 27.72 -15.87 -6.64
N ALA A 87 27.20 -15.12 -7.62
CA ALA A 87 25.76 -14.91 -7.79
C ALA A 87 24.96 -16.22 -7.87
N TYR A 88 25.42 -17.21 -8.64
CA TYR A 88 24.74 -18.49 -8.78
C TYR A 88 24.77 -19.32 -7.48
N ASN A 89 25.93 -19.39 -6.84
CA ASN A 89 26.12 -20.16 -5.60
C ASN A 89 25.34 -19.56 -4.44
N ASP A 90 25.24 -18.23 -4.36
CA ASP A 90 24.47 -17.54 -3.33
C ASP A 90 22.96 -17.84 -3.49
N ILE A 91 22.45 -17.91 -4.71
CA ILE A 91 21.04 -18.28 -4.98
C ILE A 91 20.75 -19.74 -4.64
N LEU A 92 21.71 -20.66 -4.87
CA LEU A 92 21.59 -22.05 -4.43
C LEU A 92 21.62 -22.17 -2.90
N ALA A 93 22.56 -21.50 -2.24
CA ALA A 93 22.67 -21.48 -0.79
C ALA A 93 21.41 -20.92 -0.14
N LEU A 94 20.82 -19.86 -0.70
CA LEU A 94 19.54 -19.30 -0.26
C LEU A 94 18.39 -20.31 -0.36
N ARG A 95 18.41 -21.21 -1.35
CA ARG A 95 17.37 -22.24 -1.51
C ARG A 95 17.48 -23.31 -0.41
N ASP A 96 18.69 -23.69 -0.06
CA ASP A 96 18.93 -24.85 0.80
C ASP A 96 18.84 -24.49 2.31
N VAL A 97 18.88 -23.20 2.67
CA VAL A 97 18.63 -22.69 4.04
C VAL A 97 17.13 -22.45 4.26
N THR A 98 16.54 -23.11 5.26
CA THR A 98 15.08 -23.21 5.43
C THR A 98 14.37 -21.88 5.71
N THR A 99 15.00 -20.95 6.43
CA THR A 99 14.39 -19.65 6.80
C THR A 99 14.46 -18.62 5.66
N LEU A 100 15.53 -18.63 4.87
CA LEU A 100 15.74 -17.68 3.78
C LEU A 100 15.21 -18.19 2.43
N GLY A 101 15.13 -19.51 2.26
CA GLY A 101 14.52 -20.13 1.09
C GLY A 101 13.06 -19.74 0.91
N VAL A 102 12.30 -19.64 2.01
CA VAL A 102 10.91 -19.18 1.98
C VAL A 102 10.84 -17.70 1.54
N LEU A 103 11.72 -16.84 2.03
CA LEU A 103 11.73 -15.42 1.63
C LEU A 103 12.05 -15.25 0.14
N ARG A 104 12.97 -16.07 -0.39
CA ARG A 104 13.29 -16.09 -1.82
C ARG A 104 12.08 -16.47 -2.67
N GLU A 105 11.36 -17.52 -2.28
CA GLU A 105 10.16 -17.95 -2.98
C GLU A 105 9.02 -16.93 -2.85
N MET A 106 8.87 -16.30 -1.68
CA MET A 106 7.93 -15.21 -1.48
C MET A 106 8.21 -14.02 -2.40
N HIS A 107 9.47 -13.58 -2.51
CA HIS A 107 9.88 -12.50 -3.41
C HIS A 107 9.60 -12.88 -4.88
N ARG A 108 9.95 -14.10 -5.29
CA ARG A 108 9.70 -14.57 -6.66
C ARG A 108 8.20 -14.62 -7.01
N TRP A 109 7.40 -15.26 -6.16
CA TRP A 109 5.96 -15.37 -6.39
C TRP A 109 5.21 -14.05 -6.20
N GLY A 110 5.66 -13.22 -5.26
CA GLY A 110 5.09 -11.90 -5.02
C GLY A 110 5.36 -10.94 -6.18
N ALA A 111 6.53 -11.00 -6.83
CA ALA A 111 6.79 -10.29 -8.07
C ALA A 111 5.81 -10.71 -9.20
N HIS A 112 5.59 -12.01 -9.41
CA HIS A 112 4.60 -12.48 -10.38
C HIS A 112 3.17 -12.03 -10.04
N ALA A 113 2.79 -12.12 -8.77
CA ALA A 113 1.50 -11.65 -8.29
C ALA A 113 1.35 -10.14 -8.47
N MET A 114 2.41 -9.35 -8.26
CA MET A 114 2.40 -7.90 -8.42
C MET A 114 2.17 -7.51 -9.88
N VAL A 115 2.85 -8.18 -10.82
CA VAL A 115 2.63 -7.99 -12.25
C VAL A 115 1.19 -8.31 -12.65
N ILE A 116 0.63 -9.43 -12.19
CA ILE A 116 -0.77 -9.78 -12.47
C ILE A 116 -1.72 -8.74 -11.85
N ALA A 117 -1.46 -8.32 -10.61
CA ALA A 117 -2.32 -7.39 -9.89
C ALA A 117 -2.34 -6.00 -10.54
N ILE A 118 -1.18 -5.47 -10.96
CA ILE A 118 -1.10 -4.18 -11.63
C ILE A 118 -1.78 -4.23 -13.01
N TRP A 119 -1.64 -5.32 -13.77
CA TRP A 119 -2.34 -5.50 -15.04
C TRP A 119 -3.87 -5.46 -14.87
N LEU A 120 -4.39 -6.22 -13.91
CA LEU A 120 -5.82 -6.23 -13.60
C LEU A 120 -6.31 -4.87 -13.07
N HIS A 121 -5.49 -4.17 -12.27
CA HIS A 121 -5.79 -2.82 -11.82
C HIS A 121 -5.91 -1.84 -13.01
N MET A 122 -4.94 -1.86 -13.92
CA MET A 122 -4.92 -1.00 -15.10
C MET A 122 -6.09 -1.31 -16.04
N TYR A 123 -6.37 -2.59 -16.28
CA TYR A 123 -7.52 -3.02 -17.08
C TYR A 123 -8.84 -2.50 -16.49
N ARG A 124 -9.03 -2.63 -15.18
CA ARG A 124 -10.21 -2.10 -14.50
C ARG A 124 -10.30 -0.58 -14.61
N VAL A 125 -9.21 0.16 -14.41
CA VAL A 125 -9.19 1.63 -14.53
C VAL A 125 -9.57 2.07 -15.94
N PHE A 126 -9.10 1.35 -16.96
CA PHE A 126 -9.43 1.58 -18.35
C PHE A 126 -10.91 1.30 -18.65
N LEU A 127 -11.40 0.09 -18.33
CA LEU A 127 -12.80 -0.30 -18.57
C LEU A 127 -13.82 0.58 -17.86
N THR A 128 -13.49 1.04 -16.65
CA THR A 128 -14.37 1.92 -15.87
C THR A 128 -14.27 3.40 -16.27
N GLY A 129 -13.41 3.75 -17.24
CA GLY A 129 -13.17 5.13 -17.64
C GLY A 129 -12.62 6.01 -16.52
N SER A 130 -11.96 5.42 -15.52
CA SER A 130 -11.52 6.12 -14.31
C SER A 130 -10.38 7.11 -14.57
N TYR A 131 -9.67 6.95 -15.71
CA TYR A 131 -8.59 7.81 -16.20
C TYR A 131 -9.05 9.16 -16.77
N LYS A 132 -10.34 9.31 -17.08
CA LYS A 132 -10.92 10.55 -17.66
C LYS A 132 -10.77 11.75 -16.70
N PRO A 133 -10.92 13.00 -17.21
CA PRO A 133 -10.91 14.20 -16.38
C PRO A 133 -11.77 14.06 -15.11
N PRO A 134 -11.31 14.52 -13.93
CA PRO A 134 -10.08 15.28 -13.67
C PRO A 134 -8.89 14.41 -13.20
N ARG A 135 -8.86 13.12 -13.53
CA ARG A 135 -7.86 12.15 -13.00
C ARG A 135 -6.77 11.75 -14.00
N GLU A 136 -6.57 12.53 -15.05
CA GLU A 136 -5.61 12.23 -16.12
C GLU A 136 -4.17 12.14 -15.60
N PHE A 137 -3.78 13.04 -14.69
CA PHE A 137 -2.46 13.00 -14.06
C PHE A 137 -2.22 11.69 -13.29
N ASN A 138 -3.22 11.22 -12.53
CA ASN A 138 -3.11 9.96 -11.80
C ASN A 138 -2.96 8.76 -12.76
N TRP A 139 -3.60 8.83 -13.94
CA TRP A 139 -3.42 7.82 -14.96
C TRP A 139 -1.99 7.82 -15.51
N SER A 140 -1.42 8.99 -15.84
CA SER A 140 -0.03 9.09 -16.27
C SER A 140 0.95 8.51 -15.25
N VAL A 141 0.75 8.83 -13.96
CA VAL A 141 1.53 8.23 -12.86
C VAL A 141 1.37 6.70 -12.83
N GLY A 142 0.14 6.20 -12.96
CA GLY A 142 -0.12 4.75 -13.01
C GLY A 142 0.57 4.04 -14.18
N VAL A 143 0.61 4.67 -15.37
CA VAL A 143 1.33 4.15 -16.54
C VAL A 143 2.83 4.11 -16.29
N ILE A 144 3.41 5.16 -15.70
CA ILE A 144 4.83 5.18 -15.34
C ILE A 144 5.15 4.06 -14.36
N LEU A 145 4.33 3.88 -13.31
CA LEU A 145 4.50 2.81 -12.32
C LEU A 145 4.37 1.41 -12.95
N LEU A 146 3.46 1.22 -13.91
CA LEU A 146 3.38 -0.02 -14.68
C LEU A 146 4.69 -0.28 -15.43
N VAL A 147 5.22 0.71 -16.16
CA VAL A 147 6.47 0.56 -16.91
C VAL A 147 7.63 0.23 -15.96
N LEU A 148 7.77 0.94 -14.84
CA LEU A 148 8.80 0.66 -13.84
C LEU A 148 8.69 -0.76 -13.27
N THR A 149 7.46 -1.26 -13.08
CA THR A 149 7.23 -2.64 -12.62
C THR A 149 7.58 -3.67 -13.68
N LEU A 150 7.53 -3.33 -14.98
CA LEU A 150 7.90 -4.22 -16.07
C LEU A 150 9.41 -4.18 -16.40
N LEU A 151 10.14 -3.20 -15.87
CA LEU A 151 11.61 -3.11 -15.98
C LEU A 151 12.35 -3.95 -14.93
N LEU A 152 11.63 -4.81 -14.19
CA LEU A 152 12.17 -5.82 -13.28
C LEU A 152 13.21 -6.73 -13.97
#